data_AF-A1YZK3-F1
#
_entry.id   AF-A1YZK3-F1
#
_cell.length_a   1.000
_cell.length_b   1.000
_cell.length_c   1.000
_cell.angle_alpha   90.00
_cell.angle_beta   90.00
_cell.angle_gamma   90.00
#
_symmetry.space_group_name_H-M   'P 1'
#
loop_
_entity.id
_entity.type
_entity.pdbx_description
1 polymer ?
#
loop_
_entity_poly.entity_id
_entity_poly.type
_entity_poly.pdbx_seq_one_letter_code
_entity_poly.pdbx_strand_id
1 'polypeptide(L)' 'DNRLLKYQAVLLEGPVPQLRTCATLNPATFLPDNEEKIEHNCQQVIAQTYPAQGNLLEVPLTNPNLNLYSDGNSFVGKGL' A
#
# COMPACT_ATOMS: atom_id res chain seq x y z
N ASP A 1 -8.30 -9.01 15.99
CA ASP A 1 -8.45 -7.57 16.26
C ASP A 1 -7.92 -7.18 17.66
N ASN A 2 -6.63 -7.39 17.92
CA ASN A 2 -5.98 -7.12 19.22
C ASN A 2 -4.75 -6.21 19.09
N ARG A 3 -4.18 -6.12 17.87
CA ARG A 3 -3.01 -5.30 17.57
C ARG A 3 -3.33 -3.82 17.61
N LEU A 4 -4.47 -3.40 17.07
CA LEU A 4 -4.89 -2.00 17.07
C LEU A 4 -5.01 -1.46 18.50
N LEU A 5 -5.72 -2.20 19.37
CA LEU A 5 -5.91 -1.84 20.78
C LEU A 5 -4.57 -1.72 21.53
N LYS A 6 -3.61 -2.61 21.24
CA LYS A 6 -2.25 -2.52 21.81
C LYS A 6 -1.52 -1.25 21.38
N TYR A 7 -1.56 -0.90 20.10
CA TYR A 7 -0.92 0.33 19.61
C TYR A 7 -1.63 1.58 20.15
N GLN A 8 -2.96 1.56 20.25
CA GLN A 8 -3.73 2.66 20.83
C GLN A 8 -3.33 2.92 22.29
N ALA A 9 -3.26 1.88 23.13
CA ALA A 9 -2.84 2.03 24.51
C ALA A 9 -1.43 2.65 24.63
N VAL A 10 -0.49 2.25 23.77
CA VAL A 10 0.90 2.76 23.80
C VAL A 10 1.01 4.18 23.25
N LEU A 11 0.31 4.49 22.15
CA LEU A 11 0.47 5.75 21.43
C LEU A 11 -0.41 6.88 21.98
N LEU A 12 -1.55 6.54 22.58
CA LEU A 12 -2.58 7.52 22.99
C LEU A 12 -2.80 7.59 24.50
N GLU A 13 -2.63 6.48 25.24
CA GLU A 13 -2.96 6.42 26.68
C GLU A 13 -1.74 6.68 27.60
N GLY A 14 -0.52 6.73 27.06
CA GLY A 14 0.71 7.12 27.76
C GLY A 14 1.09 8.61 27.60
N PRO A 15 2.31 9.04 28.02
CA PRO A 15 2.83 10.36 27.67
C PRO A 15 2.84 10.49 26.14
N VAL A 16 1.99 11.37 25.62
CA VAL A 16 1.75 11.47 24.18
C VAL A 16 3.06 11.85 23.48
N PRO A 17 3.65 10.97 22.64
CA PRO A 17 4.85 11.32 21.90
C PRO A 17 4.51 12.45 20.92
N GLN A 18 5.41 13.43 20.79
CA GLN A 18 5.25 14.43 19.73
C GLN A 18 5.40 13.76 18.37
N LEU A 19 4.30 13.66 17.64
CA LEU A 19 4.31 13.20 16.26
C LEU A 19 4.78 14.34 15.36
N ARG A 20 5.78 14.06 14.54
CA ARG A 20 6.32 14.99 13.53
C ARG A 20 6.19 14.35 12.15
N THR A 21 5.84 15.15 11.17
CA THR A 21 5.80 14.72 9.76
C THR A 21 7.22 14.70 9.20
N CYS A 22 7.57 13.62 8.51
CA CYS A 22 8.79 13.50 7.73
C CYS A 22 8.42 12.98 6.34
N ALA A 23 8.78 13.70 5.29
CA ALA A 23 8.44 13.33 3.92
C ALA A 23 9.31 12.17 3.40
N THR A 24 10.62 12.24 3.68
CA THR A 24 11.60 11.27 3.20
C THR A 24 12.65 11.03 4.29
N LEU A 25 13.09 9.78 4.41
CA LEU A 25 14.24 9.39 5.25
C LEU A 25 15.37 8.94 4.35
N ASN A 26 16.59 9.40 4.63
CA ASN A 26 17.78 8.86 4.00
C ASN A 26 17.95 7.38 4.42
N PRO A 27 18.05 6.41 3.50
CA PRO A 27 18.14 4.99 3.85
C PRO A 27 19.40 4.59 4.64
N ALA A 28 20.50 5.34 4.48
CA ALA A 28 21.77 5.06 5.15
C ALA A 28 21.82 5.65 6.57
N THR A 29 21.25 6.85 6.77
CA THR A 29 21.35 7.56 8.06
C THR A 29 20.06 7.55 8.88
N PHE A 30 18.92 7.20 8.27
CA PHE A 30 17.57 7.30 8.87
C PHE A 30 17.22 8.69 9.40
N LEU A 31 17.89 9.72 8.89
CA LEU A 31 17.59 11.11 9.20
C LEU A 31 16.60 11.68 8.17
N PRO A 32 15.79 12.69 8.56
CA PRO A 32 14.99 13.44 7.61
C PRO A 32 15.88 13.99 6.49
N ASP A 33 15.51 13.73 5.25
CA ASP A 33 16.14 14.42 4.13
C ASP A 33 15.61 15.86 4.08
N ASN A 34 16.46 16.83 3.71
CA ASN A 34 16.14 18.27 3.77
C ASN A 34 15.19 18.74 2.65
N GLU A 35 14.45 17.83 2.04
CA GLU A 35 13.49 18.13 0.98
C GLU A 35 12.23 18.82 1.55
N GLU A 36 11.60 19.65 0.71
CA GLU A 36 10.53 20.58 1.06
C GLU A 36 9.44 19.97 1.96
N LYS A 37 8.87 20.80 2.84
CA LYS A 37 7.75 20.43 3.70
C LYS A 37 6.52 20.12 2.84
N ILE A 38 6.33 18.85 2.50
CA ILE A 38 5.14 18.39 1.79
C ILE A 38 3.93 18.49 2.73
N GLU A 39 2.86 19.13 2.26
CA GLU A 39 1.58 19.16 2.96
C GLU A 39 0.92 17.78 2.89
N HIS A 40 0.84 17.09 4.03
CA HIS A 40 0.29 15.74 4.10
C HIS A 40 -1.25 15.79 4.22
N ASN A 41 -1.97 15.70 3.10
CA ASN A 41 -3.42 15.52 3.10
C ASN A 41 -3.79 14.04 3.33
N CYS A 42 -4.08 13.69 4.59
CA CYS A 42 -4.42 12.33 4.99
C CYS A 42 -5.60 11.74 4.20
N GLN A 43 -6.59 12.53 3.81
CA GLN A 43 -7.76 12.05 3.08
C GLN A 43 -7.38 11.63 1.65
N GLN A 44 -6.51 12.42 1.00
CA GLN A 44 -6.01 12.11 -0.34
C GLN A 44 -5.14 10.85 -0.34
N VAL A 45 -4.26 10.69 0.66
CA VAL A 45 -3.41 9.50 0.81
C VAL A 45 -4.27 8.26 1.02
N ILE A 46 -5.22 8.29 1.95
CA ILE A 46 -6.10 7.13 2.24
C ILE A 46 -6.90 6.70 0.99
N ALA A 47 -7.36 7.66 0.18
CA ALA A 47 -8.06 7.38 -1.07
C ALA A 47 -7.15 6.71 -2.11
N GLN A 48 -5.86 7.05 -2.16
CA GLN A 48 -4.86 6.40 -3.00
C GLN A 48 -4.48 4.99 -2.50
N THR A 49 -4.50 4.77 -1.18
CA THR A 49 -4.18 3.47 -0.55
C THR A 49 -5.33 2.47 -0.60
N TYR A 50 -6.40 2.75 -1.35
CA TYR A 50 -7.44 1.77 -1.68
C TYR A 50 -7.26 1.18 -3.09
N PRO A 51 -6.18 0.44 -3.40
CA PRO A 51 -6.10 -0.23 -4.68
C PRO A 51 -6.88 -1.55 -4.62
N ALA A 52 -7.68 -1.80 -5.65
CA ALA A 52 -7.84 -3.16 -6.13
C ALA A 52 -6.44 -3.69 -6.44
N GLN A 53 -5.90 -4.55 -5.58
CA GLN A 53 -4.67 -5.33 -5.73
C GLN A 53 -3.54 -4.65 -6.55
N GLY A 54 -3.09 -3.47 -6.11
CA GLY A 54 -2.14 -2.63 -6.87
C GLY A 54 -0.73 -3.20 -7.07
N ASN A 55 -0.45 -4.38 -6.53
CA ASN A 55 0.82 -5.09 -6.72
C ASN A 55 0.76 -6.13 -7.85
N LEU A 56 -0.36 -6.23 -8.58
CA LEU A 56 -0.42 -7.00 -9.82
C LEU A 56 0.24 -6.17 -10.93
N LEU A 57 1.34 -6.69 -11.46
CA LEU A 57 1.99 -6.14 -12.63
C LEU A 57 1.56 -6.95 -13.85
N GLU A 58 1.32 -6.28 -14.98
CA GLU A 58 1.12 -6.92 -16.29
C GLU A 58 2.44 -7.47 -16.88
N VAL A 59 3.43 -7.76 -16.02
CA VAL A 59 4.76 -8.25 -16.38
C VAL A 59 4.92 -9.67 -15.82
N PRO A 60 5.44 -10.63 -16.61
CA PRO A 60 5.70 -11.97 -16.12
C PRO A 60 6.66 -11.99 -14.92
N LEU A 61 6.41 -12.88 -13.95
CA LEU A 61 7.32 -13.09 -12.83
C LEU A 61 8.64 -13.70 -13.33
N THR A 62 9.76 -13.23 -12.78
CA THR A 62 11.10 -13.76 -13.13
C THR A 62 11.28 -15.23 -12.72
N ASN A 63 10.60 -15.69 -11.67
CA ASN A 63 10.64 -17.09 -11.21
C ASN A 63 9.26 -17.52 -10.69
N PRO A 64 8.33 -17.89 -11.59
CA PRO A 64 6.99 -18.30 -11.21
C PRO A 64 7.01 -19.74 -10.69
N ASN A 65 6.29 -19.99 -9.59
CA ASN A 65 6.03 -21.36 -9.13
C ASN A 65 5.19 -22.16 -10.15
N LEU A 66 4.33 -21.47 -10.91
CA LEU A 66 3.45 -22.07 -11.91
C LEU A 66 3.18 -21.09 -13.06
N ASN A 67 3.16 -21.60 -14.29
CA ASN A 67 2.73 -20.85 -15.47
C ASN A 67 1.33 -21.35 -15.87
N LEU A 68 0.33 -20.50 -15.67
CA LEU A 68 -1.08 -20.80 -15.95
C LEU A 68 -1.53 -20.06 -17.21
N TYR A 69 -2.38 -20.73 -18.00
CA TYR A 69 -3.00 -20.17 -19.19
C TYR A 69 -4.50 -20.35 -19.07
N SER A 70 -5.27 -19.30 -19.35
CA SER A 70 -6.73 -19.39 -19.47
C SER A 70 -7.11 -18.99 -20.89
N ASP A 71 -7.71 -19.92 -21.63
CA ASP A 71 -8.51 -19.55 -22.79
C ASP A 71 -9.96 -19.30 -22.35
N GLY A 72 -10.64 -18.40 -23.05
CA GLY A 72 -12.05 -18.13 -22.85
C GLY A 72 -12.74 -18.19 -24.20
N ASN A 73 -13.57 -19.21 -24.41
CA ASN A 73 -14.40 -19.31 -25.61
C ASN A 73 -15.88 -19.22 -25.21
N SER A 74 -16.60 -18.28 -25.81
CA SER A 74 -18.04 -18.10 -25.65
C SER A 74 -18.72 -18.01 -27.02
N PHE A 75 -18.71 -19.11 -27.77
CA PHE A 75 -19.43 -19.19 -29.04
C PHE A 75 -20.81 -19.83 -28.87
N VAL A 76 -21.84 -19.14 -29.37
CA VAL A 76 -23.18 -19.72 -29.59
C VAL A 76 -23.40 -19.83 -31.09
N GLY A 77 -23.40 -21.06 -31.60
CA GLY A 77 -23.62 -21.35 -33.01
C GLY A 77 -25.11 -21.47 -33.34
N LYS A 78 -25.55 -20.74 -34.37
CA LYS A 78 -26.95 -20.60 -34.81
C LYS A 78 -27.87 -20.22 -33.66
N GLY A 79 -27.93 -18.92 -33.37
CA GLY A 79 -29.10 -18.35 -32.71
C GLY A 79 -30.35 -18.75 -33.50
N LEU A 80 -31.41 -19.11 -32.78
CA LEU A 80 -32.72 -19.41 -33.33
C LEU A 80 -33.19 -18.31 -34.30
#